data_AF-A0A1I7C9J3-F1
#
_entry.id   AF-A0A1I7C9J3-F1
#
_cell.length_a   1.000
_cell.length_b   1.000
_cell.length_c   1.000
_cell.angle_alpha   90.00
_cell.angle_beta   90.00
_cell.angle_gamma   90.00
#
_symmetry.space_group_name_H-M   'P 1'
#
loop_
_entity.id
_entity.type
_entity.pdbx_description
1 polymer ?
#
loop_
_entity_poly.entity_id
_entity_poly.type
_entity_poly.pdbx_seq_one_letter_code
_entity_poly.pdbx_strand_id
1 'polypeptide(L)'
;MTCYDLRFPEMARSLADAGAQVLLVCSSWVPGTHKTEQWLALNAARAIENSVYVAGVCQAPPVSVGRSILANPMGVIETDLGLEPGVRAVDISLETVLRVRQQFPMFRQRRL
;
A
#
# COMPACT_ATOMS: atom_id res chain seq x y z
N MET A 1 5.79 -7.71 0.88
CA MET A 1 6.80 -6.98 0.08
C MET A 1 7.70 -6.22 1.02
N THR A 2 8.95 -5.97 0.64
CA THR A 2 9.94 -5.27 1.46
C THR A 2 10.43 -4.00 0.79
N CYS A 3 10.47 -2.89 1.53
CA CYS A 3 10.99 -1.57 1.15
C CYS A 3 11.07 -1.30 -0.36
N TYR A 4 12.21 -1.63 -0.98
CA TYR A 4 12.51 -1.33 -2.38
C TYR A 4 11.59 -2.04 -3.40
N ASP A 5 11.01 -3.19 -3.02
CA ASP A 5 9.99 -3.91 -3.80
C ASP A 5 8.79 -3.01 -4.15
N LEU A 6 8.50 -2.01 -3.31
CA LEU A 6 7.42 -1.06 -3.56
C LEU A 6 7.56 -0.34 -4.91
N ARG A 7 8.77 -0.23 -5.46
CA ARG A 7 9.02 0.38 -6.78
C ARG A 7 8.60 -0.50 -7.95
N PHE A 8 8.47 -1.81 -7.74
CA PHE A 8 8.22 -2.80 -8.78
C PHE A 8 6.76 -3.28 -8.69
N PRO A 9 5.86 -2.86 -9.61
CA PRO A 9 4.46 -3.26 -9.57
C PRO A 9 4.25 -4.78 -9.72
N GLU A 10 5.19 -5.49 -10.34
CA GLU A 10 5.10 -6.91 -10.67
C GLU A 10 4.91 -7.78 -9.44
N MET A 11 5.59 -7.45 -8.33
CA MET A 11 5.46 -8.22 -7.09
C MET A 11 4.05 -8.07 -6.49
N ALA A 12 3.54 -6.83 -6.41
CA ALA A 12 2.19 -6.59 -5.91
C ALA A 12 1.14 -7.24 -6.81
N ARG A 13 1.36 -7.18 -8.13
CA ARG A 13 0.48 -7.79 -9.12
C ARG A 13 0.43 -9.31 -8.96
N SER A 14 1.58 -9.96 -8.85
CA SER A 14 1.67 -11.41 -8.66
C SER A 14 0.96 -11.87 -7.38
N LEU A 15 1.15 -11.15 -6.27
CA LEU A 15 0.46 -11.45 -5.01
C LEU A 15 -1.05 -11.26 -5.12
N ALA A 16 -1.51 -10.18 -5.75
CA ALA A 16 -2.93 -9.91 -5.93
C ALA A 16 -3.62 -10.94 -6.84
N ASP A 17 -2.92 -11.36 -7.92
CA ASP A 17 -3.37 -12.43 -8.81
C ASP A 17 -3.47 -13.78 -8.09
N ALA A 18 -2.58 -14.04 -7.13
CA ALA A 18 -2.63 -15.20 -6.24
C ALA A 18 -3.76 -15.12 -5.19
N GLY A 19 -4.58 -14.07 -5.22
CA GLY A 19 -5.75 -13.91 -4.36
C GLY A 19 -5.54 -12.99 -3.16
N ALA A 20 -4.38 -12.33 -3.02
CA ALA A 20 -4.18 -11.40 -1.91
C ALA A 20 -5.23 -10.27 -1.94
N GLN A 21 -5.74 -9.94 -0.75
CA GLN A 21 -6.68 -8.83 -0.52
C GLN A 21 -6.06 -7.70 0.32
N VAL A 22 -4.91 -7.99 0.95
CA VAL A 22 -4.11 -7.06 1.74
C VAL A 22 -2.65 -7.30 1.39
N LEU A 23 -1.90 -6.23 1.14
CA LEU A 23 -0.45 -6.28 0.93
C LEU A 23 0.25 -5.58 2.10
N LEU A 24 1.25 -6.23 2.67
CA LEU A 24 2.13 -5.65 3.67
C LEU A 24 3.44 -5.19 3.02
N VAL A 25 3.86 -3.96 3.30
CA VAL A 25 5.10 -3.36 2.79
C VAL A 25 5.98 -2.92 3.98
N CYS A 26 6.80 -3.84 4.48
CA CYS A 26 7.73 -3.55 5.59
C CYS A 26 8.95 -2.80 5.07
N SER A 27 9.20 -1.60 5.59
CA SER A 27 10.11 -0.63 4.96
C SER A 27 10.99 0.12 5.96
N SER A 28 12.19 0.44 5.47
CA SER A 28 13.04 1.51 6.00
C SER A 28 13.31 2.43 4.82
N TRP A 29 12.29 3.23 4.47
CA TRP A 29 12.30 4.03 3.24
C TRP A 29 13.15 5.27 3.44
N VAL A 30 14.34 5.26 2.82
CA VAL A 30 15.39 6.26 3.00
C VAL A 30 14.87 7.68 2.73
N PRO A 31 15.14 8.66 3.61
CA PRO A 31 14.70 10.03 3.44
C PRO A 31 15.47 10.77 2.34
N GLY A 32 14.92 11.89 1.89
CA GLY A 32 15.48 12.70 0.82
C GLY A 32 14.41 13.45 0.05
N THR A 33 14.82 14.29 -0.90
CA THR A 33 13.91 15.06 -1.74
C THR A 33 12.89 14.13 -2.41
N HIS A 34 11.60 14.46 -2.25
CA HIS A 34 10.47 13.71 -2.81
C HIS A 34 10.24 12.29 -2.26
N LYS A 35 10.98 11.83 -1.24
CA LYS A 35 10.88 10.44 -0.76
C LYS A 35 9.56 10.15 -0.05
N THR A 36 9.04 11.13 0.69
CA THR A 36 7.74 11.04 1.36
C THR A 36 6.61 10.98 0.34
N GLU A 37 6.69 11.80 -0.71
CA GLU A 37 5.73 11.85 -1.80
C GLU A 37 5.73 10.53 -2.59
N GLN A 38 6.91 9.98 -2.89
CA GLN A 38 7.04 8.66 -3.50
C GLN A 38 6.47 7.56 -2.62
N TRP A 39 6.71 7.62 -1.30
CA TRP A 39 6.18 6.65 -0.34
C TRP A 39 4.66 6.62 -0.37
N LEU A 40 4.01 7.78 -0.26
CA LEU A 40 2.55 7.89 -0.29
C LEU A 40 1.99 7.49 -1.65
N ALA A 41 2.56 8.01 -2.74
CA ALA A 41 2.09 7.76 -4.09
C ALA A 41 2.18 6.28 -4.49
N LEU A 42 3.30 5.61 -4.19
CA LEU A 42 3.48 4.21 -4.54
C LEU A 42 2.56 3.29 -3.74
N ASN A 43 2.41 3.48 -2.43
CA ASN A 43 1.49 2.66 -1.64
C ASN A 43 0.03 2.82 -2.12
N ALA A 44 -0.41 4.05 -2.39
CA ALA A 44 -1.72 4.31 -2.97
C ALA A 44 -1.87 3.66 -4.35
N ALA A 45 -0.86 3.78 -5.22
CA ALA A 45 -0.87 3.17 -6.55
C ALA A 45 -0.99 1.64 -6.48
N ARG A 46 -0.23 0.98 -5.61
CA ARG A 46 -0.30 -0.49 -5.40
C ARG A 46 -1.69 -0.91 -4.92
N ALA A 47 -2.34 -0.09 -4.10
CA ALA A 47 -3.69 -0.35 -3.61
C ALA A 47 -4.73 -0.24 -4.73
N ILE A 48 -4.68 0.86 -5.50
CA ILE A 48 -5.59 1.13 -6.63
C ILE A 48 -5.45 0.05 -7.69
N GLU A 49 -4.24 -0.12 -8.23
CA GLU A 49 -4.03 -0.94 -9.43
C GLU A 49 -4.34 -2.42 -9.20
N ASN A 50 -4.27 -2.88 -7.95
CA ASN A 50 -4.57 -4.25 -7.54
C ASN A 50 -5.92 -4.39 -6.82
N SER A 51 -6.63 -3.30 -6.56
CA SER A 51 -7.87 -3.29 -5.77
C SER A 51 -7.73 -4.09 -4.46
N VAL A 52 -6.73 -3.73 -3.65
CA VAL A 52 -6.41 -4.36 -2.35
C VAL A 52 -6.09 -3.30 -1.31
N TYR A 53 -6.17 -3.66 -0.04
CA TYR A 53 -5.55 -2.84 1.01
C TYR A 53 -4.02 -2.91 0.91
N VAL A 54 -3.34 -1.81 1.23
CA VAL A 54 -1.88 -1.77 1.37
C VAL A 54 -1.53 -1.19 2.74
N ALA A 55 -0.91 -2.00 3.59
CA ALA A 55 -0.33 -1.59 4.84
C ALA A 55 1.17 -1.30 4.62
N GLY A 56 1.50 -0.02 4.47
CA GLY A 56 2.89 0.43 4.39
C GLY A 56 3.43 0.67 5.78
N VAL A 57 4.33 -0.19 6.27
CA VAL A 57 4.95 -0.02 7.60
C VAL A 57 6.36 0.50 7.38
N CYS A 58 6.65 1.68 7.90
CA CYS A 58 7.93 2.36 7.69
C CYS A 58 8.54 2.79 9.02
N GLN A 59 9.84 2.51 9.20
CA GLN A 59 10.61 2.98 10.34
C GLN A 59 10.49 4.50 10.50
N ALA A 60 10.33 4.97 11.74
CA ALA A 60 10.26 6.40 12.04
C ALA A 60 11.57 7.14 11.69
N PRO A 61 11.54 8.46 11.48
CA PRO A 61 12.74 9.28 11.32
C PRO A 61 13.67 9.20 12.54
N PRO A 62 14.97 9.54 12.38
CA PRO A 62 15.60 10.09 11.17
C PRO A 62 16.08 9.03 10.16
N VAL A 63 16.00 7.74 10.49
CA VAL A 63 16.53 6.65 9.63
C VAL A 63 15.73 6.51 8.33
N SER A 64 14.45 6.85 8.37
CA SER A 64 13.49 6.68 7.27
C SER A 64 12.49 7.83 7.25
N VAL A 65 11.63 7.87 6.23
CA VAL A 65 10.57 8.89 6.13
C VAL A 65 9.47 8.76 7.17
N GLY A 66 9.40 7.65 7.92
CA GLY A 66 8.27 7.36 8.82
C GLY A 66 6.98 7.13 8.06
N ARG A 67 5.86 7.59 8.63
CA ARG A 67 4.52 7.55 8.05
C ARG A 67 4.08 6.14 7.69
N SER A 68 3.99 5.28 8.71
CA SER A 68 3.28 4.01 8.51
C SER A 68 1.83 4.33 8.15
N ILE A 69 1.35 3.75 7.05
CA ILE A 69 0.05 4.06 6.44
C ILE A 69 -0.79 2.81 6.17
N LEU A 70 -2.11 3.03 6.11
CA LEU A 70 -3.05 2.09 5.51
C LEU A 70 -3.75 2.77 4.33
N ALA A 71 -3.52 2.26 3.13
CA ALA A 71 -4.25 2.64 1.92
C ALA A 71 -5.37 1.63 1.65
N ASN A 72 -6.57 2.11 1.37
CA ASN A 72 -7.70 1.25 1.00
C ASN A 72 -7.69 0.89 -0.50
N PRO A 73 -8.55 -0.02 -0.98
CA PRO A 73 -8.57 -0.47 -2.38
C PRO A 73 -8.83 0.63 -3.42
N MET A 74 -9.28 1.81 -3.00
CA MET A 74 -9.45 3.01 -3.85
C MET A 74 -8.24 3.96 -3.78
N GLY A 75 -7.19 3.59 -3.05
CA GLY A 75 -5.97 4.40 -2.85
C GLY A 75 -6.09 5.49 -1.81
N VAL A 76 -7.20 5.57 -1.08
CA VAL A 76 -7.37 6.56 0.00
C VAL A 76 -6.55 6.12 1.20
N ILE A 77 -5.74 7.03 1.75
CA ILE A 77 -4.98 6.81 2.98
C ILE A 77 -5.93 6.98 4.18
N GLU A 78 -6.39 5.88 4.75
CA GLU A 78 -7.33 5.86 5.89
C GLU A 78 -6.61 6.04 7.22
N THR A 79 -5.31 5.79 7.26
CA THR A 79 -4.47 5.97 8.44
C THR A 79 -3.08 6.37 8.03
N ASP A 80 -2.52 7.35 8.74
CA ASP A 80 -1.13 7.78 8.63
C ASP A 80 -0.62 8.09 10.04
N LEU A 81 0.43 7.39 10.47
CA LEU A 81 1.02 7.53 11.80
C LEU A 81 1.93 8.76 11.92
N GLY A 82 2.17 9.49 10.83
CA GLY A 82 3.04 10.66 10.83
C GLY A 82 4.49 10.27 11.12
N LEU A 83 5.21 11.16 11.80
CA LEU A 83 6.66 11.03 11.99
C LEU A 83 7.02 10.37 13.32
N GLU A 84 6.13 10.40 14.31
CA GLU A 84 6.44 9.87 15.63
C GLU A 84 6.39 8.33 15.66
N PRO A 85 7.28 7.67 16.42
CA PRO A 85 7.16 6.25 16.68
C PRO A 85 5.81 5.92 17.31
N GLY A 86 5.13 4.90 16.78
CA GLY A 86 3.81 4.52 17.28
C GLY A 86 3.28 3.24 16.66
N VAL A 87 2.19 2.75 17.26
CA VAL A 87 1.44 1.58 16.78
C VAL A 87 -0.03 1.96 16.70
N ARG A 88 -0.70 1.51 15.65
CA ARG A 88 -2.13 1.70 15.44
C ARG A 88 -2.76 0.37 15.03
N ALA A 89 -3.80 -0.03 15.73
CA ALA A 89 -4.70 -1.08 15.27
C ALA A 89 -5.79 -0.46 14.39
N VAL A 90 -6.11 -1.13 13.28
CA VAL A 90 -7.16 -0.71 12.35
C VAL A 90 -7.95 -1.94 11.92
N ASP A 91 -9.27 -1.88 12.06
CA ASP A 91 -10.17 -2.89 11.53
C ASP A 91 -10.43 -2.61 10.05
N ILE A 92 -10.24 -3.62 9.21
CA ILE A 92 -10.51 -3.54 7.77
C ILE A 92 -11.61 -4.54 7.38
N SER A 93 -12.40 -4.18 6.37
CA SER A 93 -13.41 -5.08 5.82
C SER A 93 -13.00 -5.59 4.44
N LEU A 94 -12.90 -6.91 4.29
CA LEU A 94 -12.63 -7.54 2.99
C LEU A 94 -13.80 -7.40 2.02
N GLU A 95 -14.99 -7.04 2.50
CA GLU A 95 -16.13 -6.71 1.64
C GLU A 95 -15.86 -5.45 0.81
N THR A 96 -15.06 -4.51 1.33
CA THR A 96 -14.61 -3.33 0.57
C THR A 96 -13.81 -3.75 -0.67
N VAL A 97 -12.91 -4.73 -0.53
CA VAL A 97 -12.14 -5.28 -1.65
C VAL A 97 -13.07 -5.89 -2.69
N LEU A 98 -14.04 -6.70 -2.25
CA LEU A 98 -15.01 -7.34 -3.15
C LEU A 98 -15.84 -6.29 -3.90
N ARG A 99 -16.34 -5.28 -3.20
CA ARG A 99 -17.13 -4.18 -3.77
C ARG A 99 -16.33 -3.40 -4.82
N VAL A 100 -15.09 -3.03 -4.51
CA VAL A 100 -14.22 -2.29 -5.44
C VAL A 100 -13.90 -3.13 -6.68
N ARG A 101 -13.63 -4.44 -6.53
CA ARG A 101 -13.40 -5.34 -7.67
C ARG A 101 -14.65 -5.54 -8.54
N GLN A 102 -15.85 -5.45 -7.97
CA GLN A 102 -17.11 -5.47 -8.73
C GLN A 102 -17.31 -4.17 -9.51
N GLN A 103 -17.03 -3.02 -8.89
CA GLN A 103 -17.17 -1.70 -9.51
C GLN A 103 -16.10 -1.46 -10.59
N PHE A 104 -14.87 -1.90 -10.34
CA PHE A 104 -13.71 -1.75 -11.22
C PHE A 104 -13.09 -3.13 -11.49
N PRO A 105 -13.64 -3.91 -12.46
CA PRO A 105 -13.21 -5.28 -12.71
C PRO A 105 -11.90 -5.36 -13.52
N MET A 106 -10.87 -4.63 -13.09
CA MET A 106 -9.58 -4.49 -13.78
C MET A 106 -8.91 -5.85 -14.05
N PHE A 107 -9.01 -6.80 -13.11
CA PHE A 107 -8.48 -8.17 -13.28
C PHE A 107 -9.08 -8.91 -14.48
N ARG A 108 -10.34 -8.63 -14.83
CA ARG A 108 -11.03 -9.25 -15.96
C ARG A 108 -10.80 -8.50 -17.27
N GLN A 109 -10.39 -7.23 -17.20
CA GLN A 109 -10.22 -6.35 -18.36
C GLN A 109 -8.77 -6.28 -18.84
N ARG A 110 -7.80 -6.63 -17.99
CA ARG A 110 -6.38 -6.64 -18.39
C ARG A 110 -6.13 -7.62 -19.53
N ARG A 111 -5.17 -7.28 -20.39
CA ARG A 111 -4.66 -8.15 -21.45
C ARG A 111 -3.18 -8.36 -21.17
N LEU A 112 -2.81 -9.60 -20.84
CA LEU A 112 -1.44 -10.04 -20.62
C LEU A 112 -0.89 -10.69 -21.88
#